data_AF-A0A7K0KWZ1-F1
#
_entry.id   AF-A0A7K0KWZ1-F1
#
_cell.length_a   1.000
_cell.length_b   1.000
_cell.length_c   1.000
_cell.angle_alpha   90.00
_cell.angle_beta   90.00
_cell.angle_gamma   90.00
#
_symmetry.space_group_name_H-M   'P 1'
#
loop_
_entity.id
_entity.type
_entity.pdbx_description
1 polymer ?
#
loop_
_entity_poly.entity_id
_entity_poly.type
_entity_poly.pdbx_seq_one_letter_code
_entity_poly.pdbx_strand_id
1 'polypeptide(L)'
;LRRLLPDAYSDPVESAEFRRYTESVLRSRKRAHAMAVRSDVINAGDQAIELSEESAQGWLGALNDIRLALGVRLNVENRTYEQLEILAPDDPMRAVFAVYTWLGWLQSGLIDALFLDIGSNS
;
A
#
# COMPACT_ATOMS: atom_id res chain seq x y z
N LEU A 1 2.89 14.62 13.38
CA LEU A 1 4.07 13.78 13.04
C LEU A 1 5.01 13.52 14.22
N ARG A 2 4.49 13.37 15.45
CA ARG A 2 5.31 13.09 16.65
C ARG A 2 4.70 11.87 17.33
N ARG A 3 5.51 10.82 17.53
CA ARG A 3 5.24 9.47 18.08
C ARG A 3 5.10 8.37 17.03
N LEU A 4 6.25 7.84 16.63
CA LEU A 4 6.34 6.43 16.20
C LEU A 4 7.56 5.68 16.78
N LEU A 5 8.45 6.31 17.56
CA LEU A 5 9.52 5.61 18.28
C LEU A 5 9.85 6.40 19.57
N PRO A 6 9.71 5.82 20.77
CA PRO A 6 10.25 6.43 21.99
C PRO A 6 11.78 6.50 21.88
N ASP A 7 12.38 7.55 22.45
CA ASP A 7 13.82 7.81 22.41
C ASP A 7 14.61 6.64 23.02
N ALA A 8 15.12 5.74 22.17
CA ALA A 8 15.97 4.64 22.58
C ALA A 8 17.47 4.92 22.35
N TYR A 9 17.84 6.15 21.94
CA TYR A 9 19.23 6.47 21.62
C TYR A 9 19.59 7.87 22.13
N SER A 10 20.60 7.90 22.99
CA SER A 10 21.16 9.10 23.61
C SER A 10 22.12 9.88 22.71
N ASP A 11 22.36 9.43 21.47
CA ASP A 11 23.23 10.12 20.51
C ASP A 11 22.47 10.60 19.25
N PRO A 12 22.39 11.93 19.01
CA PRO A 12 21.75 12.52 17.83
C PRO A 12 22.31 12.05 16.48
N VAL A 13 23.59 11.64 16.44
CA VAL A 13 24.29 11.24 15.21
C VAL A 13 23.91 9.81 14.81
N GLU A 14 23.90 8.87 15.76
CA GLU A 14 23.43 7.48 15.53
C GLU A 14 21.95 7.45 15.15
N SER A 15 21.13 8.31 15.77
CA SER A 15 19.72 8.48 15.42
C SER A 15 19.53 8.98 13.98
N ALA A 16 20.42 9.84 13.48
CA ALA A 16 20.37 10.35 12.11
C ALA A 16 20.80 9.30 11.07
N GLU A 17 21.86 8.54 11.34
CA GLU A 17 22.29 7.44 10.46
C GLU A 17 21.26 6.30 10.42
N PHE A 18 20.73 5.89 11.58
CA PHE A 18 19.67 4.88 11.64
C PHE A 18 18.43 5.32 10.84
N ARG A 19 17.97 6.57 11.03
CA ARG A 19 16.89 7.14 10.21
C ARG A 19 17.20 7.08 8.71
N ARG A 20 18.42 7.45 8.29
CA ARG A 20 18.83 7.44 6.89
C ARG A 20 18.85 6.02 6.30
N TYR A 21 19.39 5.05 7.02
CA TYR A 21 19.41 3.64 6.61
C TYR A 21 18.00 3.06 6.54
N THR A 22 17.18 3.26 7.57
CA THR A 22 15.78 2.78 7.59
C THR A 22 14.95 3.43 6.47
N GLU A 23 15.14 4.72 6.20
CA GLU A 23 14.46 5.41 5.11
C GLU A 23 14.88 4.86 3.74
N SER A 24 16.18 4.64 3.52
CA SER A 24 16.70 4.07 2.27
C SER A 24 16.17 2.66 2.02
N VAL A 25 16.15 1.81 3.05
CA VAL A 25 15.61 0.44 2.98
C VAL A 25 14.10 0.47 2.69
N LEU A 26 13.34 1.33 3.37
CA LEU A 26 11.91 1.46 3.16
C LEU A 26 11.59 1.93 1.73
N ARG A 27 12.30 2.95 1.24
CA ARG A 27 12.14 3.44 -0.16
C ARG A 27 12.47 2.36 -1.17
N SER A 28 13.53 1.59 -0.93
CA SER A 28 13.94 0.48 -1.81
C SER A 28 12.88 -0.61 -1.86
N ARG A 29 12.31 -0.98 -0.71
CA ARG A 29 11.22 -1.96 -0.62
C ARG A 29 9.96 -1.49 -1.36
N LYS A 30 9.53 -0.24 -1.13
CA LYS A 30 8.38 0.36 -1.85
C LYS A 30 8.58 0.34 -3.37
N ARG A 31 9.80 0.65 -3.82
CA ARG A 31 10.15 0.61 -5.25
C ARG A 31 10.12 -0.81 -5.81
N ALA A 32 10.65 -1.79 -5.07
CA ALA A 32 10.64 -3.19 -5.48
C ALA A 32 9.20 -3.70 -5.65
N HIS A 33 8.33 -3.45 -4.68
CA HIS A 33 6.90 -3.79 -4.74
C HIS A 33 6.21 -3.16 -5.96
N ALA A 34 6.41 -1.86 -6.19
CA ALA A 34 5.81 -1.16 -7.33
C ALA A 34 6.33 -1.69 -8.69
N MET A 35 7.60 -2.09 -8.77
CA MET A 35 8.18 -2.65 -9.99
C MET A 35 7.70 -4.07 -10.27
N ALA A 36 7.50 -4.90 -9.24
CA ALA A 36 6.93 -6.24 -9.39
C ALA A 36 5.51 -6.16 -9.96
N VAL A 37 4.61 -5.41 -9.31
CA VAL A 37 3.24 -5.21 -9.78
C VAL A 37 3.21 -4.64 -11.21
N ARG A 38 4.05 -3.64 -11.50
CA ARG A 38 4.13 -3.06 -12.84
C ARG A 38 4.55 -4.10 -13.89
N SER A 39 5.56 -4.92 -13.58
CA SER A 39 6.04 -5.96 -14.48
C SER A 39 4.94 -6.97 -14.77
N ASP A 40 4.27 -7.46 -13.74
CA ASP A 40 3.22 -8.46 -13.85
C ASP A 40 2.03 -7.94 -14.67
N VAL A 41 1.59 -6.71 -14.41
CA VAL A 41 0.50 -6.07 -15.16
C VAL A 41 0.86 -5.89 -16.64
N ILE A 42 2.09 -5.46 -16.95
CA ILE A 42 2.52 -5.27 -18.34
C ILE A 42 2.61 -6.62 -19.07
N ASN A 43 3.13 -7.65 -18.40
CA ASN A 43 3.34 -8.96 -19.01
C ASN A 43 2.01 -9.70 -19.26
N ALA A 44 1.03 -9.54 -18.37
CA ALA A 44 -0.28 -10.16 -18.53
C ALA A 44 -1.13 -9.47 -19.60
N GLY A 45 -1.00 -8.14 -19.77
CA GLY A 45 -1.88 -7.39 -20.68
C GLY A 45 -3.34 -7.53 -20.26
N ASP A 46 -4.17 -8.12 -21.11
CA ASP A 46 -5.59 -8.38 -20.84
C ASP A 46 -5.85 -9.75 -20.20
N GLN A 47 -4.80 -10.54 -19.93
CA GLN A 47 -4.91 -11.85 -19.29
C GLN A 47 -4.92 -11.74 -17.77
N ALA A 48 -5.38 -12.82 -17.11
CA ALA A 48 -5.29 -12.92 -15.66
C ALA A 48 -3.84 -13.01 -15.20
N ILE A 49 -3.54 -12.41 -14.04
CA ILE A 49 -2.23 -12.52 -13.37
C ILE A 49 -2.33 -13.68 -12.38
N GLU A 50 -1.54 -14.73 -12.62
CA GLU A 50 -1.37 -15.82 -11.66
C GLU A 50 -0.27 -15.46 -10.67
N LEU A 51 -0.59 -15.49 -9.37
CA LEU A 51 0.34 -15.14 -8.30
C LEU A 51 0.69 -16.37 -7.48
N SER A 52 1.99 -16.61 -7.27
CA SER A 52 2.46 -17.47 -6.19
C SER A 52 2.21 -16.81 -4.83
N GLU A 53 2.24 -17.57 -3.74
CA GLU A 53 2.11 -17.03 -2.38
C GLU A 53 3.13 -15.91 -2.09
N GLU A 54 4.40 -16.12 -2.49
CA GLU A 54 5.46 -15.12 -2.35
C GLU A 54 5.16 -13.84 -3.15
N SER A 55 4.71 -13.99 -4.40
CA SER A 55 4.36 -12.85 -5.25
C SER A 55 3.13 -12.10 -4.72
N ALA A 56 2.16 -12.83 -4.18
CA ALA A 56 0.98 -12.28 -3.53
C ALA A 56 1.33 -11.41 -2.31
N GLN A 57 2.32 -11.81 -1.50
CA GLN A 57 2.82 -10.97 -0.40
C GLN A 57 3.43 -9.65 -0.91
N GLY A 58 4.22 -9.71 -1.99
CA GLY A 58 4.76 -8.52 -2.65
C GLY A 58 3.67 -7.58 -3.18
N TRP A 59 2.61 -8.17 -3.77
CA TRP A 59 1.42 -7.45 -4.23
C TRP A 59 0.67 -6.78 -3.07
N LEU A 60 0.45 -7.48 -1.95
CA LEU A 60 -0.18 -6.87 -0.75
C LEU A 60 0.61 -5.66 -0.25
N GLY A 61 1.94 -5.76 -0.22
CA GLY A 61 2.82 -4.65 0.13
C GLY A 61 2.66 -3.46 -0.83
N ALA A 62 2.64 -3.71 -2.13
CA ALA A 62 2.46 -2.69 -3.17
C ALA A 62 1.10 -1.99 -3.04
N LEU A 63 0.02 -2.76 -2.94
CA LEU A 63 -1.35 -2.24 -2.83
C LEU A 63 -1.51 -1.37 -1.59
N ASN A 64 -0.94 -1.79 -0.46
CA ASN A 64 -0.93 -1.01 0.76
C ASN A 64 -0.15 0.31 0.60
N ASP A 65 1.04 0.28 0.00
CA ASP A 65 1.85 1.48 -0.21
C ASP A 65 1.14 2.51 -1.11
N ILE A 66 0.45 2.03 -2.16
CA ILE A 66 -0.37 2.88 -3.04
C ILE A 66 -1.56 3.45 -2.27
N ARG A 67 -2.30 2.61 -1.53
CA ARG A 67 -3.45 3.06 -0.71
C ARG A 67 -3.04 4.12 0.30
N LEU A 68 -1.91 3.96 0.98
CA LEU A 68 -1.40 4.97 1.91
C LEU A 68 -1.11 6.30 1.22
N ALA A 69 -0.47 6.27 0.04
CA ALA A 69 -0.19 7.49 -0.72
C ALA A 69 -1.49 8.20 -1.18
N LEU A 70 -2.47 7.43 -1.64
CA LEU A 70 -3.78 7.97 -2.02
C LEU A 70 -4.55 8.49 -0.79
N GLY A 71 -4.48 7.80 0.34
CA GLY A 71 -5.11 8.23 1.60
C GLY A 71 -4.57 9.57 2.10
N VAL A 72 -3.25 9.78 2.02
CA VAL A 72 -2.63 11.09 2.31
C VAL A 72 -3.16 12.16 1.37
N ARG A 73 -3.24 11.87 0.06
CA ARG A 73 -3.76 12.80 -0.95
C ARG A 73 -5.24 13.14 -0.72
N LEU A 74 -6.04 12.16 -0.30
CA LEU A 74 -7.46 12.30 0.05
C LEU A 74 -7.68 12.94 1.41
N ASN A 75 -6.61 13.12 2.20
CA ASN A 75 -6.66 13.64 3.56
C ASN A 75 -7.63 12.86 4.47
N VAL A 76 -7.57 11.51 4.40
CA VAL A 76 -8.48 10.61 5.14
C VAL A 76 -8.37 10.72 6.66
N GLU A 77 -7.30 11.33 7.19
CA GLU A 77 -7.16 11.64 8.62
C GLU A 77 -8.15 12.73 9.07
N ASN A 78 -8.59 13.59 8.16
CA ASN A 78 -9.46 14.73 8.43
C ASN A 78 -10.80 14.66 7.67
N ARG A 79 -10.99 13.63 6.83
CA ARG A 79 -12.21 13.42 6.06
C ARG A 79 -12.76 12.02 6.32
N THR A 80 -14.05 11.93 6.61
CA THR A 80 -14.73 10.64 6.75
C THR A 80 -14.98 10.01 5.39
N TYR A 81 -15.28 8.71 5.39
CA TYR A 81 -15.61 7.97 4.18
C TYR A 81 -16.86 8.57 3.50
N GLU A 82 -17.89 8.90 4.27
CA GLU A 82 -19.15 9.48 3.78
C GLU A 82 -18.92 10.85 3.11
N GLN A 83 -18.01 11.66 3.66
CA GLN A 83 -17.62 12.94 3.06
C GLN A 83 -16.91 12.78 1.71
N LEU A 84 -16.16 11.69 1.53
CA LEU A 84 -15.46 11.37 0.29
C LEU A 84 -16.40 10.72 -0.74
N GLU A 85 -17.43 10.02 -0.28
CA GLU A 85 -18.42 9.38 -1.15
C GLU A 85 -19.33 10.40 -1.87
N ILE A 86 -19.64 11.51 -1.19
CA ILE A 86 -20.51 12.57 -1.72
C ILE A 86 -19.75 13.68 -2.48
N LEU A 87 -18.49 13.45 -2.85
CA LEU A 87 -17.73 14.41 -3.66
C LEU A 87 -18.47 14.74 -4.97
N ALA A 88 -18.44 16.02 -5.33
CA ALA A 88 -19.09 16.53 -6.54
C ALA A 88 -18.58 15.78 -7.78
N PRO A 89 -19.41 15.54 -8.81
CA PRO A 89 -19.02 14.76 -9.99
C PRO A 89 -17.76 15.28 -10.71
N ASP A 90 -17.52 16.59 -10.65
CA ASP A 90 -16.38 17.29 -11.24
C ASP A 90 -15.19 17.47 -10.27
N ASP A 91 -15.30 17.01 -9.03
CA ASP A 91 -14.20 17.06 -8.07
C ASP A 91 -13.07 16.11 -8.53
N PRO A 92 -11.83 16.61 -8.74
CA PRO A 92 -10.71 15.77 -9.17
C PRO A 92 -10.35 14.67 -8.17
N MET A 93 -10.70 14.81 -6.89
CA MET A 93 -10.47 13.79 -5.86
C MET A 93 -11.46 12.63 -5.95
N ARG A 94 -12.57 12.77 -6.68
CA ARG A 94 -13.54 11.69 -6.86
C ARG A 94 -12.93 10.48 -7.57
N ALA A 95 -12.11 10.72 -8.61
CA ALA A 95 -11.37 9.67 -9.29
C ALA A 95 -10.31 9.01 -8.37
N VAL A 96 -9.63 9.83 -7.56
CA VAL A 96 -8.64 9.34 -6.58
C VAL A 96 -9.31 8.44 -5.54
N PHE A 97 -10.49 8.84 -5.05
CA PHE A 97 -11.28 8.07 -4.10
C PHE A 97 -11.77 6.75 -4.70
N ALA A 98 -12.26 6.76 -5.95
CA ALA A 98 -12.69 5.55 -6.64
C ALA A 98 -11.55 4.52 -6.75
N VAL A 99 -10.34 4.95 -7.12
CA VAL A 99 -9.17 4.07 -7.18
C VAL A 99 -8.78 3.59 -5.78
N TYR A 100 -8.77 4.47 -4.78
CA TYR A 100 -8.47 4.10 -3.39
C TYR A 100 -9.42 3.00 -2.86
N THR A 101 -10.72 3.14 -3.10
CA THR A 101 -11.75 2.17 -2.70
C THR A 101 -11.60 0.86 -3.46
N TRP A 102 -11.41 0.91 -4.79
CA TRP A 102 -11.17 -0.28 -5.61
C TRP A 102 -9.95 -1.07 -5.15
N LEU A 103 -8.84 -0.41 -4.85
CA LEU A 103 -7.63 -1.06 -4.31
C LEU A 103 -7.89 -1.72 -2.96
N GLY A 104 -8.82 -1.18 -2.16
CA GLY A 104 -9.21 -1.79 -0.89
C GLY A 104 -9.92 -3.12 -1.08
N TRP A 105 -10.91 -3.12 -1.97
CA TRP A 105 -11.60 -4.34 -2.36
C TRP A 105 -10.63 -5.38 -2.93
N LEU A 106 -9.72 -4.96 -3.82
CA LEU A 106 -8.72 -5.86 -4.42
C LEU A 106 -7.78 -6.45 -3.35
N GLN A 107 -7.29 -5.62 -2.43
CA GLN A 107 -6.43 -6.08 -1.33
C GLN A 107 -7.17 -7.06 -0.41
N SER A 108 -8.43 -6.79 -0.08
CA SER A 108 -9.27 -7.73 0.69
C SER A 108 -9.43 -9.07 -0.02
N GLY A 109 -9.73 -9.07 -1.32
CA GLY A 109 -9.87 -10.31 -2.09
C GLY A 109 -8.57 -11.13 -2.14
N LEU A 110 -7.41 -10.48 -2.23
CA LEU A 110 -6.12 -11.16 -2.19
C LEU A 110 -5.81 -11.75 -0.81
N ILE A 111 -6.16 -11.05 0.27
CA ILE A 111 -6.05 -11.55 1.64
C ILE A 111 -6.94 -12.79 1.84
N ASP A 112 -8.19 -12.72 1.38
CA ASP A 112 -9.14 -13.83 1.49
C ASP A 112 -8.64 -15.06 0.72
N ALA A 113 -8.10 -14.88 -0.49
CA ALA A 113 -7.53 -15.95 -1.28
C ALA A 113 -6.35 -16.66 -0.58
N LEU A 114 -5.45 -15.89 0.05
CA LEU A 114 -4.33 -16.44 0.82
C LEU A 114 -4.81 -17.20 2.07
N PHE A 115 -5.82 -16.69 2.78
CA PHE A 115 -6.37 -17.40 3.94
C PHE A 115 -7.06 -18.71 3.57
N LEU A 116 -7.76 -18.74 2.43
CA LEU A 116 -8.40 -19.97 1.93
C LEU A 116 -7.36 -21.05 1.56
N ASP A 117 -6.23 -20.65 0.99
CA ASP A 117 -5.14 -21.56 0.66
C ASP A 117 -4.53 -22.22 1.93
N ILE A 118 -4.27 -21.42 2.97
CA ILE A 118 -3.75 -21.90 4.27
C ILE A 118 -4.73 -22.89 4.92
N GLY A 119 -6.04 -22.64 4.83
CA GLY A 119 -7.07 -23.54 5.36
C GLY A 119 -7.25 -24.84 4.57
N SER A 120 -6.78 -24.90 3.31
CA SER A 120 -6.88 -26.10 2.47
C SER A 120 -5.69 -27.06 2.63
N ASN A 121 -4.56 -26.57 3.16
CA ASN A 121 -3.33 -27.34 3.41
C ASN A 121 -3.19 -27.82 4.88
N SER A 122 -4.24 -27.67 5.69
CA SER A 122 -4.28 -28.04 7.13
C SER A 122 -5.18 -29.23 7.42
#